data_AF-A0A0Q5D2Y5-F1
#
_entry.id   AF-A0A0Q5D2Y5-F1
#
_cell.length_a   1.000
_cell.length_b   1.000
_cell.length_c   1.000
_cell.angle_alpha   90.00
_cell.angle_beta   90.00
_cell.angle_gamma   90.00
#
_symmetry.space_group_name_H-M   'P 1'
#
loop_
_entity.id
_entity.type
_entity.pdbx_description
1 polymer ?
#
loop_
_entity_poly.entity_id
_entity_poly.type
_entity_poly.pdbx_seq_one_letter_code
_entity_poly.pdbx_strand_id
1 'polypeptide(L)'
;MEGSLLAKLEKISGVVPAEGEVPVFDEGDMVVIATRSPIGHYRMPTYLRGKIGKVEAIMPQMAMDNEEEGYGRNAGSKGHYYRVAIPMTEIWSDYIGSANDGLRIEIFENWLEKPSDV
;
A
#
# COMPACT_ATOMS: atom_id res chain seq x y z
N MET A 1 22.53 -19.69 6.39
CA MET A 1 23.42 -18.87 7.25
C MET A 1 23.89 -17.69 6.41
N GLU A 2 23.10 -16.63 6.41
CA GLU A 2 23.47 -15.25 6.06
C GLU A 2 22.41 -14.41 6.77
N GLY A 3 22.47 -14.48 8.11
CA GLY A 3 21.65 -13.64 8.95
C GLY A 3 22.13 -12.20 8.82
N SER A 4 21.16 -11.28 8.84
CA SER A 4 21.33 -10.05 9.60
C SER A 4 22.39 -9.06 9.07
N LEU A 5 22.33 -8.73 7.79
CA LEU A 5 22.81 -7.40 7.35
C LEU A 5 21.72 -6.32 7.52
N LEU A 6 20.43 -6.69 7.58
CA LEU A 6 19.32 -5.73 7.68
C LEU A 6 18.89 -5.41 9.12
N ALA A 7 19.30 -6.18 10.12
CA ALA A 7 19.26 -5.71 11.52
C ALA A 7 20.25 -4.55 11.79
N LYS A 8 21.04 -4.18 10.77
CA LYS A 8 22.22 -3.29 10.87
C LYS A 8 21.94 -1.84 10.50
N LEU A 9 20.70 -1.50 10.15
CA LEU A 9 20.19 -0.14 10.28
C LEU A 9 19.48 -0.07 11.64
N GLU A 10 20.23 -0.26 12.72
CA GLU A 10 19.79 0.29 14.00
C GLU A 10 19.47 1.76 13.73
N LYS A 11 18.20 2.13 13.90
CA LYS A 11 17.73 3.52 13.86
C LYS A 11 18.76 4.38 14.57
N ILE A 12 19.48 5.20 13.82
CA ILE A 12 20.41 6.16 14.41
C ILE A 12 19.56 7.03 15.32
N SER A 13 19.77 6.90 16.64
CA SER A 13 18.98 7.62 17.63
C SER A 13 19.04 9.12 17.35
N GLY A 14 17.88 9.74 17.12
CA GLY A 14 17.76 11.16 16.81
C GLY A 14 17.68 11.51 15.31
N VAL A 15 17.78 10.54 14.40
CA VAL A 15 17.52 10.76 12.97
C VAL A 15 16.05 10.46 12.68
N VAL A 16 15.32 11.48 12.22
CA VAL A 16 13.96 11.34 11.72
C VAL A 16 14.05 11.23 10.19
N PRO A 17 13.57 10.13 9.59
CA PRO A 17 13.51 10.01 8.13
C PRO A 17 12.66 11.13 7.53
N ALA A 18 12.95 11.53 6.29
CA ALA A 18 12.06 12.45 5.59
C ALA A 18 10.71 11.77 5.31
N GLU A 19 9.69 12.58 5.09
CA GLU A 19 8.35 12.10 4.77
C GLU A 19 8.37 11.19 3.53
N GLY A 20 7.68 10.06 3.61
CA GLY A 20 7.62 9.05 2.54
C GLY A 20 8.89 8.22 2.32
N GLU A 21 9.97 8.44 3.09
CA GLU A 21 11.20 7.62 2.96
C GLU A 21 11.04 6.22 3.56
N VAL A 22 10.26 6.09 4.62
CA VAL A 22 10.02 4.81 5.31
C VAL A 22 8.57 4.38 5.06
N PRO A 23 8.34 3.08 4.75
CA PRO A 23 6.99 2.54 4.63
C PRO A 23 6.15 2.80 5.88
N VAL A 24 4.90 3.21 5.68
CA VAL A 24 3.91 3.38 6.76
C VAL A 24 3.35 2.04 7.27
N PHE A 25 3.30 1.02 6.40
CA PHE A 25 2.77 -0.31 6.71
C PHE A 25 3.85 -1.38 6.64
N ASP A 26 3.67 -2.44 7.43
CA ASP A 26 4.54 -3.62 7.45
C ASP A 26 3.90 -4.82 6.74
N GLU A 27 4.71 -5.81 6.36
CA GLU A 27 4.20 -7.09 5.87
C GLU A 27 3.32 -7.76 6.93
N GLY A 28 2.12 -8.15 6.52
CA GLY A 28 1.15 -8.76 7.40
C GLY A 28 0.08 -7.81 7.94
N ASP A 29 0.26 -6.49 7.78
CA ASP A 29 -0.73 -5.52 8.22
C ASP A 29 -2.06 -5.68 7.47
N MET A 30 -3.15 -5.50 8.22
CA MET A 30 -4.48 -5.32 7.63
C MET A 30 -4.64 -3.86 7.24
N VAL A 31 -5.18 -3.60 6.05
CA VAL A 31 -5.37 -2.26 5.50
C VAL A 31 -6.78 -2.12 4.93
N VAL A 32 -7.33 -0.91 5.02
CA VAL A 32 -8.56 -0.53 4.34
C VAL A 32 -8.19 0.32 3.13
N ILE A 33 -8.79 0.03 1.98
CA ILE A 33 -8.57 0.83 0.77
C ILE A 33 -9.48 2.05 0.81
N ALA A 34 -8.89 3.24 0.71
CA ALA A 34 -9.61 4.51 0.82
C ALA A 34 -10.77 4.63 -0.20
N THR A 35 -11.88 5.26 0.21
CA THR A 35 -13.04 5.52 -0.66
C THR A 35 -12.97 6.84 -1.42
N ARG A 36 -11.79 7.46 -1.46
CA ARG A 36 -11.57 8.75 -2.12
C ARG A 36 -11.87 8.70 -3.62
N SER A 37 -12.23 9.86 -4.16
CA SER A 37 -12.52 10.06 -5.59
C SER A 37 -11.83 11.34 -6.09
N PRO A 38 -10.49 11.34 -6.16
CA PRO A 38 -9.74 12.50 -6.60
C PRO A 38 -10.07 12.83 -8.06
N ILE A 39 -9.91 14.11 -8.42
CA ILE A 39 -9.99 14.55 -9.81
C ILE A 39 -8.63 14.25 -10.44
N GLY A 40 -8.61 13.52 -11.56
CA GLY A 40 -7.38 13.31 -12.33
C GLY A 40 -7.00 11.87 -12.59
N HIS A 41 -5.69 11.69 -12.81
CA HIS A 41 -5.10 10.37 -12.94
C HIS A 41 -4.99 9.71 -11.57
N TYR A 42 -5.43 8.47 -11.48
CA TYR A 42 -5.15 7.57 -10.37
C TYR A 42 -5.27 6.14 -10.86
N ARG A 43 -4.69 5.20 -10.12
CA ARG A 43 -4.67 3.77 -10.52
C ARG A 43 -5.51 2.87 -9.63
N MET A 44 -6.25 3.44 -8.66
CA MET A 44 -7.09 2.64 -7.77
C MET A 44 -8.42 2.24 -8.42
N PRO A 45 -8.65 0.93 -8.66
CA PRO A 45 -9.91 0.47 -9.23
C PRO A 45 -11.07 0.72 -8.27
N THR A 46 -12.22 1.11 -8.83
CA THR A 46 -13.42 1.44 -8.04
C THR A 46 -13.96 0.26 -7.23
N TYR A 47 -13.84 -0.96 -7.76
CA TYR A 47 -14.33 -2.18 -7.09
C TYR A 47 -13.55 -2.56 -5.82
N LEU A 48 -12.39 -1.93 -5.59
CA LEU A 48 -11.56 -2.16 -4.41
C LEU A 48 -11.73 -1.10 -3.33
N ARG A 49 -12.41 0.01 -3.61
CA ARG A 49 -12.59 1.08 -2.62
C ARG A 49 -13.46 0.60 -1.46
N GLY A 50 -13.01 0.89 -0.24
CA GLY A 50 -13.63 0.46 1.02
C GLY A 50 -13.41 -1.03 1.35
N LYS A 51 -12.63 -1.76 0.55
CA LYS A 51 -12.36 -3.18 0.79
C LYS A 51 -11.17 -3.35 1.73
N ILE A 52 -11.20 -4.44 2.48
CA ILE A 52 -10.13 -4.81 3.41
C ILE A 52 -9.15 -5.76 2.72
N GLY A 53 -7.85 -5.48 2.87
CA GLY A 53 -6.79 -6.32 2.36
C GLY A 53 -5.70 -6.58 3.40
N LYS A 54 -4.78 -7.47 3.06
CA LYS A 54 -3.58 -7.74 3.85
C LYS A 54 -2.34 -7.39 3.03
N VAL A 55 -1.41 -6.64 3.61
CA VAL A 55 -0.11 -6.38 2.99
C VAL A 55 0.67 -7.69 2.91
N GLU A 56 0.98 -8.13 1.69
CA GLU A 56 1.76 -9.34 1.42
C GLU A 56 3.24 -9.02 1.21
N ALA A 57 3.54 -7.85 0.63
CA ALA A 57 4.91 -7.39 0.41
C ALA A 57 4.97 -5.87 0.26
N ILE A 58 6.09 -5.28 0.67
CA ILE A 58 6.44 -3.89 0.41
C ILE A 58 7.31 -3.86 -0.85
N MET A 59 6.97 -3.01 -1.83
CA MET A 59 7.79 -2.90 -3.04
C MET A 59 9.11 -2.20 -2.68
N PRO A 60 10.27 -2.75 -3.07
CA PRO A 60 11.56 -2.33 -2.51
C PRO A 60 11.98 -0.93 -2.96
N GLN A 61 11.46 -0.45 -4.10
CA GLN A 61 11.72 0.89 -4.58
C GLN A 61 10.67 1.86 -4.06
N MET A 62 11.14 2.87 -3.34
CA MET A 62 10.38 4.11 -3.14
C MET A 62 10.01 4.70 -4.50
N ALA A 63 8.76 5.13 -4.62
CA ALA A 63 8.18 5.68 -5.83
C ALA A 63 7.65 7.10 -5.60
N MET A 64 7.28 7.77 -6.69
CA MET A 64 6.50 9.00 -6.65
C MET A 64 5.01 8.67 -6.73
N ASP A 65 4.20 9.52 -6.11
CA ASP A 65 2.74 9.44 -6.21
C ASP A 65 2.30 9.58 -7.66
N ASN A 66 1.69 8.52 -8.20
CA ASN A 66 1.28 8.50 -9.60
C ASN A 66 0.21 9.55 -9.91
N GLU A 67 -0.58 9.98 -8.92
CA GLU A 67 -1.60 11.00 -9.11
C GLU A 67 -0.96 12.35 -9.43
N GLU A 68 0.11 12.69 -8.72
CA GLU A 68 0.89 13.91 -8.95
C GLU A 68 1.74 13.80 -10.23
N GLU A 69 2.36 12.64 -10.49
CA GLU A 69 3.10 12.39 -11.74
C GLU A 69 2.21 12.54 -12.98
N GLY A 70 0.94 12.15 -12.89
CA GLY A 70 -0.04 12.32 -13.97
C GLY A 70 -0.27 13.79 -14.37
N TYR A 71 0.09 14.73 -13.49
CA TYR A 71 0.07 16.17 -13.71
C TYR A 71 1.47 16.78 -13.96
N GLY A 72 2.52 15.94 -14.09
CA GLY A 72 3.90 16.37 -14.28
C GLY A 72 4.59 16.84 -12.99
N ARG A 73 4.01 16.58 -11.81
CA ARG A 73 4.59 16.96 -10.51
C ARG A 73 5.40 15.79 -9.95
N ASN A 74 6.66 15.74 -10.34
CA ASN A 74 7.56 14.62 -10.02
C ASN A 74 8.50 14.93 -8.83
N ALA A 75 8.16 15.91 -8.01
CA ALA A 75 8.98 16.34 -6.88
C ALA A 75 8.13 16.46 -5.62
N GLY A 76 8.52 15.75 -4.55
CA GLY A 76 8.02 15.96 -3.19
C GLY A 76 7.04 14.90 -2.67
N SER A 77 6.34 14.16 -3.52
CA SER A 77 5.34 13.17 -3.10
C SER A 77 5.87 11.75 -3.18
N LYS A 78 6.88 11.44 -2.36
CA LYS A 78 7.47 10.10 -2.29
C LYS A 78 6.62 9.17 -1.42
N GLY A 79 6.69 7.88 -1.70
CA GLY A 79 6.06 6.86 -0.86
C GLY A 79 6.38 5.46 -1.38
N HIS A 80 5.64 4.48 -0.87
CA HIS A 80 5.84 3.08 -1.19
C HIS A 80 4.62 2.46 -1.87
N TYR A 81 4.87 1.45 -2.71
CA TYR A 81 3.82 0.56 -3.18
C TYR A 81 3.78 -0.68 -2.29
N TYR A 82 2.56 -1.17 -2.07
CA TYR A 82 2.30 -2.37 -1.28
C TYR A 82 1.58 -3.37 -2.15
N ARG A 83 2.08 -4.60 -2.21
CA ARG A 83 1.28 -5.70 -2.76
C ARG A 83 0.28 -6.11 -1.69
N VAL A 84 -0.99 -5.88 -1.98
CA VAL A 84 -2.10 -6.21 -1.08
C VAL A 84 -2.82 -7.43 -1.62
N ALA A 85 -3.00 -8.43 -0.77
CA ALA A 85 -3.82 -9.60 -1.01
C ALA A 85 -5.25 -9.37 -0.49
N ILE A 86 -6.24 -9.54 -1.36
CA ILE A 86 -7.65 -9.26 -1.08
C ILE A 86 -8.46 -10.51 -1.42
N PRO A 87 -9.20 -11.11 -0.46
CA PRO A 87 -10.07 -12.25 -0.75
C PRO A 87 -11.12 -11.90 -1.81
N MET A 88 -11.42 -12.83 -2.73
CA MET A 88 -12.46 -12.57 -3.73
C MET A 88 -13.85 -12.36 -3.11
N THR A 89 -14.11 -12.96 -1.94
CA THR A 89 -15.33 -12.77 -1.14
C THR A 89 -15.45 -11.37 -0.52
N GLU A 90 -14.33 -10.68 -0.31
CA GLU A 90 -14.32 -9.30 0.14
C GLU A 90 -14.73 -8.36 -1.00
N ILE A 91 -14.27 -8.67 -2.21
CA ILE A 91 -14.54 -7.86 -3.41
C ILE A 91 -16.00 -8.08 -3.85
N TRP A 92 -16.41 -9.33 -3.99
CA TRP A 92 -17.73 -9.73 -4.50
C TRP A 92 -18.48 -10.55 -3.45
N SER A 93 -19.59 -10.00 -2.94
CA SER A 93 -20.38 -10.65 -1.87
C SER A 93 -21.04 -11.95 -2.30
N ASP A 94 -21.23 -12.16 -3.60
CA ASP A 94 -21.83 -13.33 -4.22
C ASP A 94 -20.78 -14.26 -4.87
N TYR A 95 -19.51 -14.13 -4.48
CA TYR A 95 -18.44 -14.97 -5.02
C TYR A 95 -18.67 -16.45 -4.68
N ILE A 96 -18.91 -17.27 -5.70
CA ILE A 96 -19.15 -18.72 -5.58
C ILE A 96 -17.89 -19.59 -5.76
N GLY A 97 -16.72 -18.96 -5.98
CA GLY A 97 -15.45 -19.64 -6.21
C GLY A 97 -14.81 -20.19 -4.93
N SER A 98 -13.53 -20.53 -5.00
CA SER A 98 -12.81 -21.05 -3.84
C SER A 98 -12.59 -19.94 -2.80
N ALA A 99 -12.76 -20.27 -1.51
CA ALA A 99 -12.43 -19.33 -0.42
C ALA A 99 -10.94 -18.95 -0.38
N ASN A 100 -10.08 -19.69 -1.10
CA ASN A 100 -8.66 -19.40 -1.23
C ASN A 100 -8.33 -18.48 -2.42
N ASP A 101 -9.32 -18.12 -3.24
CA ASP A 101 -9.10 -17.21 -4.36
C ASP A 101 -8.96 -15.77 -3.85
N GLY A 102 -7.94 -15.07 -4.35
CA GLY A 102 -7.65 -13.71 -3.94
C GLY A 102 -6.97 -12.91 -5.04
N LEU A 103 -7.30 -11.63 -5.10
CA LEU A 103 -6.62 -10.66 -5.95
C LEU A 103 -5.35 -10.16 -5.25
N ARG A 104 -4.27 -10.06 -6.01
CA ARG A 104 -3.05 -9.35 -5.60
C ARG A 104 -2.89 -8.13 -6.48
N ILE A 105 -2.78 -6.97 -5.86
CA ILE A 105 -2.62 -5.70 -6.55
C ILE A 105 -1.62 -4.83 -5.82
N GLU A 106 -0.85 -4.05 -6.57
CA GLU A 106 0.08 -3.07 -6.01
C GLU A 106 -0.65 -1.74 -5.83
N ILE A 107 -0.67 -1.25 -4.59
CA ILE A 107 -1.39 -0.05 -4.15
C ILE A 107 -0.38 0.96 -3.61
N PHE A 108 -0.47 2.20 -4.07
CA PHE A 108 0.37 3.28 -3.52
C PHE A 108 -0.12 3.70 -2.13
N GLU A 109 0.82 4.05 -1.25
CA GLU A 109 0.61 4.31 0.17
C GLU A 109 -0.59 5.20 0.50
N ASN A 110 -0.81 6.27 -0.27
CA ASN A 110 -1.86 7.26 -0.05
C ASN A 110 -3.31 6.72 -0.23
N TRP A 111 -3.47 5.49 -0.73
CA TRP A 111 -4.76 4.80 -0.85
C TRP A 111 -5.03 3.80 0.28
N LEU A 112 -4.08 3.60 1.19
CA LEU A 112 -4.21 2.65 2.29
C LEU A 112 -4.39 3.40 3.62
N GLU A 113 -5.32 2.89 4.42
CA GLU A 113 -5.64 3.40 5.76
C GLU A 113 -5.51 2.26 6.76
N LYS A 114 -5.13 2.56 8.00
CA LYS A 114 -5.17 1.54 9.06
C LYS A 114 -6.63 1.28 9.42
N PRO A 115 -7.02 0.05 9.75
CA PRO A 115 -8.37 -0.24 10.21
C PRO A 115 -8.81 0.56 11.45
N SER A 116 -7.88 1.11 12.23
CA SER A 116 -8.16 2.00 13.36
C SER A 116 -8.58 3.40 12.97
N ASP A 117 -8.33 3.80 11.72
CA ASP A 117 -8.45 5.17 11.24
C ASP A 117 -9.78 5.40 10.49
N VAL A 118 -10.59 4.35 10.31
CA VAL A 118 -11.82 4.31 9.51
C VAL A 118 -13.07 4.07 10.37
#